data_AF-A0A2G1DL89-F1
#
_entry.id   AF-A0A2G1DL89-F1
#
_cell.length_a   1.000
_cell.length_b   1.000
_cell.length_c   1.000
_cell.angle_alpha   90.00
_cell.angle_beta   90.00
_cell.angle_gamma   90.00
#
_symmetry.space_group_name_H-M   'P 1'
#
loop_
_entity.id
_entity.type
_entity.pdbx_description
1 polymer ?
#
loop_
_entity_poly.entity_id
_entity_poly.type
_entity_poly.pdbx_seq_one_letter_code
_entity_poly.pdbx_strand_id
1 'polypeptide(L)'
;MKKNKKIKLKREIEKPIKVFGKQLKLTRVLLILIVGLIYFISLYFEIRTLTPLIIGIIPAILFIIALIVYQNRIIYFGNYSIECSNAGDLYLTKLKGRCPTCDGQLKIVKKFNTEYIQCQNNSEHKFYLEVN
;
A
#
# COMPACT_ATOMS: atom_id res chain seq x y z
N MET A 1 33.69 14.92 -6.19
CA MET A 1 32.59 14.92 -5.19
C MET A 1 31.29 15.34 -5.88
N LYS A 2 30.38 14.41 -6.19
CA LYS A 2 29.06 14.75 -6.75
C LYS A 2 28.18 15.31 -5.63
N LYS A 3 27.77 16.57 -5.74
CA LYS A 3 26.84 17.24 -4.81
C LYS A 3 25.61 16.35 -4.62
N ASN A 4 25.37 15.86 -3.40
CA ASN A 4 24.11 15.25 -3.00
C ASN A 4 23.00 16.29 -3.19
N LYS A 5 22.36 16.32 -4.37
CA LYS A 5 21.17 17.13 -4.61
C LYS A 5 20.14 16.68 -3.57
N LYS A 6 19.78 17.54 -2.63
CA LYS A 6 18.73 17.28 -1.64
C LYS A 6 17.42 17.01 -2.38
N ILE A 7 17.02 15.75 -2.43
CA ILE A 7 15.77 15.34 -3.09
C ILE A 7 14.62 15.70 -2.17
N LYS A 8 13.76 16.61 -2.64
CA LYS A 8 12.55 17.00 -1.93
C LYS A 8 11.37 16.20 -2.48
N LEU A 9 10.93 15.20 -1.72
CA LEU A 9 9.60 14.61 -1.88
C LEU A 9 8.63 15.39 -1.02
N LYS A 10 7.52 15.83 -1.63
CA LYS A 10 6.40 16.44 -0.92
C LYS A 10 5.20 15.50 -0.97
N ARG A 11 4.55 15.31 0.17
CA ARG A 11 3.20 14.73 0.22
C ARG A 11 2.21 15.82 -0.16
N GLU A 12 1.58 15.70 -1.33
CA GLU A 12 0.50 16.61 -1.74
C GLU A 12 -0.81 16.25 -1.05
N ILE A 13 -1.06 14.95 -0.87
CA ILE A 13 -2.25 14.43 -0.24
C ILE A 13 -1.81 13.43 0.81
N GLU A 14 -2.40 13.56 2.00
CA GLU A 14 -2.33 12.58 3.06
C GLU A 14 -3.70 12.57 3.74
N LYS A 15 -4.54 11.61 3.32
CA LYS A 15 -5.89 11.46 3.86
C LYS A 15 -6.00 10.11 4.60
N PRO A 16 -6.31 10.10 5.90
CA PRO A 16 -6.54 8.84 6.60
C PRO A 16 -7.79 8.15 6.04
N ILE A 17 -7.71 6.85 5.83
CA ILE A 17 -8.87 6.04 5.43
C ILE A 17 -9.70 5.81 6.70
N LYS A 18 -10.94 6.30 6.72
CA LYS A 18 -11.84 6.24 7.87
C LYS A 18 -13.09 5.44 7.54
N VAL A 19 -13.53 4.63 8.50
CA VAL A 19 -14.81 3.90 8.46
C VAL A 19 -15.57 4.27 9.73
N PHE A 20 -16.79 4.79 9.60
CA PHE A 20 -17.59 5.35 10.69
C PHE A 20 -16.82 6.37 11.55
N GLY A 21 -16.07 7.27 10.92
CA GLY A 21 -15.28 8.31 11.59
C GLY A 21 -13.99 7.83 12.27
N LYS A 22 -13.81 6.52 12.45
CA LYS A 22 -12.60 5.92 13.03
C LYS A 22 -11.60 5.56 11.94
N GLN A 23 -10.32 5.75 12.23
CA GLN A 23 -9.26 5.37 11.32
C GLN A 23 -9.22 3.85 11.13
N LEU A 24 -9.12 3.43 9.88
CA LEU A 24 -9.11 2.03 9.50
C LEU A 24 -7.72 1.45 9.72
N LYS A 25 -7.65 0.44 10.59
CA LYS A 25 -6.42 -0.32 10.83
C LYS A 25 -6.35 -1.51 9.90
N LEU A 26 -5.18 -1.74 9.31
CA LEU A 26 -4.92 -2.87 8.42
C LEU A 26 -5.21 -4.22 9.09
N THR A 27 -4.92 -4.35 10.40
CA THR A 27 -5.26 -5.56 11.16
C THR A 27 -6.77 -5.82 11.21
N ARG A 28 -7.59 -4.77 11.36
CA ARG A 28 -9.06 -4.91 11.32
C ARG A 28 -9.55 -5.33 9.94
N VAL A 29 -8.95 -4.78 8.89
CA VAL A 29 -9.26 -5.16 7.50
C VAL A 29 -8.94 -6.64 7.27
N LEU A 30 -7.76 -7.10 7.67
CA LEU A 30 -7.36 -8.50 7.56
C LEU A 30 -8.31 -9.43 8.32
N LEU A 31 -8.68 -9.10 9.55
CA LEU A 31 -9.61 -9.92 10.34
C LEU A 31 -10.99 -10.02 9.69
N ILE A 32 -11.55 -8.91 9.21
CA ILE A 32 -12.85 -8.89 8.51
C ILE A 32 -12.80 -9.75 7.24
N LEU A 33 -11.71 -9.64 6.47
CA LEU A 33 -11.54 -10.42 5.24
C LEU A 33 -11.39 -11.92 5.51
N ILE A 34 -10.68 -12.32 6.57
CA ILE A 34 -10.56 -13.72 6.98
C ILE A 34 -11.94 -14.29 7.35
N VAL A 35 -12.71 -13.56 8.17
CA VAL A 35 -14.07 -13.98 8.54
C VAL A 35 -14.97 -14.09 7.31
N GLY A 36 -14.88 -13.14 6.39
CA GLY A 36 -15.62 -13.17 5.13
C GLY A 36 -15.27 -14.38 4.26
N LEU A 37 -13.98 -14.72 4.15
CA LEU A 37 -13.53 -15.89 3.40
C LEU A 37 -14.06 -17.20 4.00
N ILE A 38 -13.97 -17.34 5.33
CA ILE A 38 -14.52 -18.51 6.03
C ILE A 38 -16.03 -18.60 5.78
N TYR A 39 -16.75 -17.48 5.87
CA TYR A 39 -18.19 -17.43 5.62
C TYR A 39 -18.57 -17.92 4.22
N PHE A 40 -17.89 -17.45 3.17
CA PHE A 40 -18.19 -17.89 1.80
C PHE A 40 -17.87 -19.37 1.57
N ILE A 41 -16.82 -19.89 2.21
CA ILE A 41 -16.48 -21.32 2.17
C ILE A 41 -17.55 -22.13 2.89
N SER A 42 -17.97 -21.72 4.09
CA SER A 42 -19.05 -22.38 4.83
C SER A 42 -20.36 -22.40 4.04
N LEU A 43 -20.70 -21.27 3.40
CA LEU A 43 -21.90 -21.15 2.58
C LEU A 43 -21.86 -22.06 1.34
N TYR A 44 -20.68 -22.27 0.76
CA TYR A 44 -20.49 -23.27 -0.30
C TYR A 44 -20.80 -24.68 0.17
N PHE A 45 -20.34 -25.07 1.37
CA PHE A 45 -20.63 -26.41 1.91
C PHE A 45 -22.11 -26.62 2.25
N GLU A 46 -22.81 -25.56 2.66
CA GLU A 46 -24.22 -25.60 3.00
C GLU A 46 -25.11 -25.69 1.75
N ILE A 47 -24.92 -24.80 0.77
CA ILE A 47 -25.80 -24.68 -0.40
C ILE A 47 -25.33 -25.59 -1.56
N ARG A 48 -24.05 -25.98 -1.57
CA ARG A 48 -23.41 -26.80 -2.62
C ARG A 48 -23.52 -26.25 -4.05
N THR A 49 -23.66 -24.94 -4.18
CA THR A 49 -23.60 -24.22 -5.47
C THR A 49 -22.27 -23.47 -5.57
N LEU A 50 -21.77 -23.22 -6.77
CA LEU A 50 -20.52 -22.46 -6.96
C LEU A 50 -20.67 -20.96 -6.71
N THR A 51 -21.89 -20.44 -6.65
CA THR A 51 -22.18 -19.00 -6.51
C THR A 51 -21.47 -18.35 -5.31
N PRO A 52 -21.50 -18.91 -4.08
CA PRO A 52 -20.76 -18.36 -2.94
C PRO A 52 -19.25 -18.26 -3.18
N LEU A 53 -18.65 -19.24 -3.88
CA LEU A 53 -17.22 -19.21 -4.19
C LEU A 53 -16.90 -18.11 -5.21
N ILE A 54 -17.74 -17.94 -6.24
CA ILE A 54 -17.57 -16.88 -7.24
C ILE A 54 -17.63 -15.50 -6.57
N ILE A 55 -18.60 -15.27 -5.68
CA ILE A 55 -18.71 -14.02 -4.93
C ILE A 55 -17.51 -13.86 -3.96
N GLY A 56 -17.06 -14.96 -3.36
CA GLY A 56 -15.90 -15.04 -2.47
C GLY A 56 -14.56 -14.67 -3.13
N ILE A 57 -14.47 -14.60 -4.46
CA ILE A 57 -13.27 -14.13 -5.17
C ILE A 57 -12.94 -12.68 -4.78
N ILE A 58 -13.96 -11.84 -4.59
CA ILE A 58 -13.77 -10.42 -4.23
C ILE A 58 -13.02 -10.26 -2.89
N PRO A 59 -13.50 -10.83 -1.76
CA PRO A 59 -12.75 -10.75 -0.50
C PRO A 59 -11.40 -11.46 -0.58
N ALA A 60 -11.23 -12.51 -1.40
CA ALA A 60 -9.94 -13.16 -1.60
C ALA A 60 -8.91 -12.22 -2.25
N ILE A 61 -9.30 -11.52 -3.32
CA ILE A 61 -8.43 -10.53 -3.97
C ILE A 61 -8.09 -9.40 -3.00
N LEU A 62 -9.08 -8.87 -2.27
CA LEU A 62 -8.86 -7.83 -1.27
C LEU A 62 -7.93 -8.30 -0.15
N PHE A 63 -8.00 -9.57 0.24
CA PHE A 63 -7.11 -10.15 1.25
C PHE A 63 -5.67 -10.21 0.75
N ILE A 64 -5.45 -10.65 -0.49
CA ILE A 64 -4.12 -10.64 -1.11
C ILE A 64 -3.56 -9.21 -1.17
N ILE A 65 -4.36 -8.23 -1.60
CA ILE A 65 -3.94 -6.82 -1.62
C ILE A 65 -3.57 -6.34 -0.21
N ALA A 66 -4.40 -6.65 0.80
CA ALA A 66 -4.12 -6.30 2.19
C ALA A 66 -2.82 -6.92 2.72
N LEU A 67 -2.50 -8.17 2.34
CA LEU A 67 -1.22 -8.81 2.66
C LEU A 67 -0.04 -8.12 1.97
N ILE A 68 -0.19 -7.71 0.70
CA ILE A 68 0.85 -6.95 0.00
C ILE A 68 1.09 -5.60 0.69
N VAL A 69 0.04 -4.92 1.16
CA VAL A 69 0.17 -3.67 1.95
C VAL A 69 0.85 -3.97 3.28
N TYR A 70 0.52 -5.08 3.94
CA TYR A 70 1.13 -5.48 5.21
C TYR A 70 2.65 -5.67 5.06
N GLN A 71 3.07 -6.34 3.98
CA GLN A 71 4.47 -6.63 3.70
C GLN A 71 5.27 -5.40 3.24
N ASN A 72 4.73 -4.64 2.29
CA ASN A 72 5.46 -3.53 1.66
C ASN A 72 5.20 -2.18 2.32
N ARG A 73 4.22 -2.08 3.23
CA ARG A 73 3.74 -0.83 3.87
C ARG A 73 3.21 0.24 2.92
N ILE A 74 3.49 0.16 1.62
CA ILE A 74 3.04 1.09 0.60
C ILE A 74 2.74 0.34 -0.70
N ILE A 75 1.59 0.64 -1.31
CA ILE A 75 1.23 0.18 -2.66
C ILE A 75 0.91 1.40 -3.51
N TYR A 76 1.47 1.47 -4.71
CA TYR A 76 1.20 2.53 -5.68
C TYR A 76 0.14 2.10 -6.69
N PHE A 77 -0.74 3.03 -7.03
CA PHE A 77 -1.73 2.89 -8.09
C PHE A 77 -1.85 4.24 -8.84
N GLY A 78 -1.16 4.33 -9.98
CA GLY A 78 -0.99 5.59 -10.70
C GLY A 78 -0.25 6.62 -9.85
N ASN A 79 -0.85 7.82 -9.71
CA ASN A 79 -0.27 8.92 -8.91
C ASN A 79 -0.56 8.80 -7.40
N TYR A 80 -1.39 7.84 -6.98
CA TYR A 80 -1.79 7.67 -5.58
C TYR A 80 -1.10 6.45 -4.97
N SER A 81 -1.04 6.41 -3.65
CA SER A 81 -0.55 5.27 -2.89
C SER A 81 -1.43 4.99 -1.67
N ILE A 82 -1.56 3.71 -1.34
CA ILE A 82 -2.06 3.29 -0.03
C ILE A 82 -0.85 3.08 0.85
N GLU A 83 -0.76 3.83 1.94
CA GLU A 83 0.30 3.71 2.94
C GLU A 83 -0.27 3.12 4.24
N CYS A 84 0.53 2.29 4.90
CA CYS A 84 0.27 1.71 6.21
C CYS A 84 1.35 2.19 7.19
N SER A 85 0.93 2.86 8.27
CA SER A 85 1.85 3.28 9.33
C SER A 85 2.40 2.07 10.11
N ASN A 86 3.42 2.31 10.93
CA ASN A 86 3.93 1.28 11.85
C ASN A 86 2.86 0.83 12.85
N ALA A 87 1.97 1.72 13.26
CA ALA A 87 0.81 1.41 14.11
C ALA A 87 -0.32 0.67 13.37
N GLY A 88 -0.19 0.47 12.06
CA GLY A 88 -1.13 -0.25 11.21
C GLY A 88 -2.25 0.61 10.63
N ASP A 89 -2.16 1.94 10.72
CA ASP A 89 -3.19 2.84 10.22
C ASP A 89 -3.05 3.06 8.71
N LEU A 90 -4.17 3.06 7.99
CA LEU A 90 -4.20 3.21 6.54
C LEU A 90 -4.42 4.66 6.10
N TYR A 91 -3.68 5.05 5.08
CA TYR A 91 -3.71 6.38 4.47
C TYR A 91 -3.77 6.27 2.96
N LEU A 92 -4.55 7.16 2.35
CA LEU A 92 -4.43 7.48 0.93
C LEU A 92 -3.48 8.67 0.80
N THR A 93 -2.34 8.44 0.13
CA THR A 93 -1.32 9.46 -0.09
C THR A 93 -1.11 9.75 -1.57
N LYS A 94 -0.61 10.95 -1.86
CA LYS A 94 -0.12 11.35 -3.18
C LYS A 94 1.25 11.99 -3.01
N LEU A 95 2.27 11.31 -3.53
CA LEU A 95 3.65 11.78 -3.48
C LEU A 95 3.99 12.56 -4.73
N LYS A 96 4.68 13.69 -4.57
CA LYS A 96 5.23 14.47 -5.66
C LYS A 96 6.70 14.75 -5.41
N GLY A 97 7.52 14.29 -6.34
CA GLY A 97 8.95 14.55 -6.39
C GLY A 97 9.42 14.30 -7.82
N ARG A 98 10.36 15.12 -8.30
CA ARG A 98 10.99 14.93 -9.60
C ARG A 98 12.39 14.36 -9.40
N CYS A 99 12.73 13.38 -10.24
CA CYS A 99 14.05 12.77 -10.25
C CYS A 99 15.07 13.81 -10.73
N PRO A 100 16.15 14.06 -9.99
CA PRO A 100 17.15 15.06 -10.36
C PRO A 100 17.99 14.67 -11.59
N THR A 101 17.85 13.43 -12.07
CA THR A 101 18.65 12.86 -13.17
C THR A 101 17.86 12.76 -14.49
N CYS A 102 16.56 12.49 -14.44
CA CYS A 102 15.73 12.27 -15.64
C CYS A 102 14.35 12.94 -15.60
N ASP A 103 14.11 13.83 -14.64
CA ASP A 103 12.83 14.52 -14.39
C ASP A 103 11.59 13.62 -14.20
N GLY A 104 11.76 12.29 -14.19
CA GLY A 104 10.71 11.32 -13.91
C GLY A 104 10.16 11.43 -12.48
N GLN A 105 8.97 10.89 -12.24
CA GLN A 105 8.38 10.93 -10.90
C GLN A 105 9.16 10.06 -9.91
N LEU A 106 9.19 10.48 -8.65
CA LEU A 106 9.78 9.73 -7.54
C LEU A 106 8.72 8.97 -6.75
N LYS A 107 9.06 7.75 -6.35
CA LYS A 107 8.29 6.91 -5.42
C LYS A 107 9.16 6.55 -4.20
N ILE A 108 8.53 6.42 -3.04
CA ILE A 108 9.11 5.83 -1.84
C ILE A 108 8.91 4.31 -1.87
N VAL A 109 9.97 3.55 -1.67
CA VAL A 109 9.90 2.10 -1.49
C VAL A 109 10.21 1.79 -0.03
N LYS A 110 9.25 1.17 0.66
CA LYS A 110 9.41 0.64 2.01
C LYS A 110 9.44 -0.89 1.94
N LYS A 111 10.47 -1.50 2.49
CA LYS A 111 10.56 -2.96 2.66
C LYS A 111 11.17 -3.26 4.00
N PHE A 112 10.43 -3.88 4.92
CA PHE A 112 10.82 -4.34 6.27
C PHE A 112 11.77 -3.42 7.08
N ASN A 113 13.02 -3.23 6.66
CA ASN A 113 14.06 -2.38 7.28
C ASN A 113 14.71 -1.34 6.36
N THR A 114 14.24 -1.21 5.12
CA THR A 114 14.80 -0.27 4.13
C THR A 114 13.72 0.67 3.62
N GLU A 115 14.01 1.96 3.71
CA GLU A 115 13.23 3.01 3.08
C GLU A 115 14.17 3.77 2.13
N TYR A 116 13.83 3.78 0.85
CA TYR A 116 14.57 4.53 -0.14
C TYR A 116 13.64 5.15 -1.16
N ILE A 117 14.12 6.19 -1.82
CA ILE A 117 13.42 6.88 -2.89
C ILE A 117 13.91 6.31 -4.22
N GLN A 118 13.00 6.00 -5.13
CA GLN A 118 13.32 5.47 -6.44
C GLN A 118 12.62 6.28 -7.52
N CYS A 119 13.28 6.50 -8.65
CA CYS A 119 12.57 7.01 -9.83
C CYS A 119 11.63 5.96 -10.42
N GLN A 120 10.46 6.39 -10.89
CA GLN A 120 9.53 5.52 -11.62
C GLN A 120 10.04 5.20 -13.03
N ASN A 121 10.74 6.13 -13.70
CA ASN A 121 11.24 5.94 -15.07
C ASN A 121 12.53 5.12 -15.14
N ASN A 122 13.36 5.16 -14.10
CA ASN A 122 14.60 4.38 -14.04
C ASN A 122 14.80 3.78 -12.65
N SER A 123 14.80 2.45 -12.57
CA SER A 123 14.97 1.70 -11.32
C SER A 123 16.37 1.83 -10.70
N GLU A 124 17.38 2.23 -11.48
CA GLU A 124 18.75 2.45 -11.00
C GLU A 124 18.89 3.77 -10.24
N HIS A 125 18.01 4.75 -10.49
CA HIS A 125 17.99 6.01 -9.77
C HIS A 125 17.39 5.80 -8.37
N LYS A 126 18.20 5.29 -7.45
CA LYS A 126 17.89 5.10 -6.04
C LYS A 126 18.57 6.15 -5.20
N PHE A 127 17.84 6.67 -4.24
CA PHE A 127 18.32 7.70 -3.32
C PHE A 127 17.94 7.28 -1.91
N TYR A 128 18.94 7.07 -1.07
CA TYR A 128 18.74 6.73 0.32
C TYR A 128 18.58 8.02 1.11
N LEU A 129 17.57 8.07 1.97
CA LEU A 129 17.45 9.16 2.94
C LEU A 129 18.53 8.91 3.98
N GLU A 130 19.53 9.80 4.06
CA GLU A 130 20.48 9.81 5.18
C GLU A 130 19.66 10.06 6.46
N VAL A 131 19.65 9.07 7.34
CA VAL A 131 19.14 9.21 8.71
C VAL A 131 20.17 10.07 9.43
N ASN A 132 19.85 11.35 9.65
CA ASN A 132 20.58 12.18 10.61
C ASN A 132 20.23 11.75 12.03
#